data_AF-A0A0J7K8P9-F1
#
_entry.id   AF-A0A0J7K8P9-F1
#
_cell.length_a   1.000
_cell.length_b   1.000
_cell.length_c   1.000
_cell.angle_alpha   90.00
_cell.angle_beta   90.00
_cell.angle_gamma   90.00
#
_symmetry.space_group_name_H-M   'P 1'
#
loop_
_entity.id
_entity.type
_entity.pdbx_description
1 polymer ?
#
loop_
_entity_poly.entity_id
_entity_poly.type
_entity_poly.pdbx_seq_one_letter_code
_entity_poly.pdbx_strand_id
1 'polypeptide(L)' 'MIRKEGYPAEAHVVKTEDGYLLTLHRIPNDNGSLPVLLQHGLLSSSADWLVLGKGKALRTLQEIGD' A
#
# COMPACT_ATOMS: atom_id res chain seq x y z
N MET A 1 4.63 6.25 -7.37
CA MET A 1 4.52 4.89 -7.97
C MET A 1 3.06 4.52 -8.20
N ILE A 2 2.22 4.43 -7.15
CA ILE A 2 0.81 3.99 -7.24
C ILE A 2 -0.01 4.70 -8.34
N ARG A 3 -0.14 6.04 -8.27
CA ARG A 3 -0.95 6.81 -9.24
C ARG A 3 -0.45 6.70 -10.68
N LYS A 4 0.86 6.51 -10.88
CA LYS A 4 1.48 6.33 -12.20
C LYS A 4 1.01 5.02 -12.86
N GLU A 5 0.70 4.00 -12.04
CA GLU A 5 0.18 2.71 -12.49
C GLU A 5 -1.35 2.69 -12.64
N GLY A 6 -2.02 3.84 -12.45
CA GLY A 6 -3.46 4.00 -12.62
C GLY A 6 -4.33 3.62 -11.42
N TYR A 7 -3.74 3.32 -10.26
CA TYR A 7 -4.49 3.04 -9.04
C TYR A 7 -4.79 4.31 -8.23
N PRO A 8 -5.94 4.38 -7.54
CA PRO A 8 -6.16 5.41 -6.53
C PRO A 8 -5.13 5.25 -5.40
N ALA A 9 -4.77 6.37 -4.76
CA ALA A 9 -3.74 6.38 -3.73
C ALA A 9 -4.04 7.39 -2.63
N GLU A 10 -3.98 6.93 -1.40
CA GLU A 10 -4.12 7.70 -0.17
C GLU A 10 -2.82 7.59 0.66
N ALA A 11 -2.55 8.63 1.46
CA ALA A 11 -1.50 8.62 2.47
C ALA A 11 -2.09 9.11 3.80
N HIS A 12 -1.89 8.34 4.86
CA HIS A 12 -2.41 8.60 6.20
C HIS A 12 -1.26 8.72 7.17
N VAL A 13 -1.21 9.79 7.96
CA VAL A 13 -0.23 9.93 9.04
C VAL A 13 -0.86 9.49 10.35
N VAL A 14 -0.25 8.52 11.01
CA VAL A 14 -0.69 7.98 12.30
C VAL A 14 0.39 8.27 13.33
N LYS A 15 -0.03 8.81 14.48
CA LYS A 15 0.85 9.02 15.63
C LYS A 15 0.80 7.79 16.53
N THR A 16 1.95 7.19 16.84
CA THR A 16 2.06 6.12 17.83
C THR A 16 1.96 6.65 19.25
N GLU A 17 1.73 5.77 20.22
CA GLU A 17 1.63 6.15 21.63
C GLU A 17 2.90 6.83 22.17
N ASP A 18 4.07 6.39 21.70
CA ASP A 18 5.39 6.95 22.02
C ASP A 18 5.79 8.14 21.13
N GLY A 19 4.91 8.57 20.23
CA GLY A 19 5.00 9.86 19.55
C GLY A 19 5.61 9.86 18.16
N TYR A 20 5.95 8.71 17.58
CA TYR A 20 6.40 8.61 16.19
C TYR A 20 5.25 8.88 15.22
N LEU A 21 5.56 9.58 14.12
CA LEU A 21 4.62 9.81 13.02
C LEU A 21 4.91 8.82 11.89
N LEU A 22 4.02 7.84 11.72
CA LEU A 22 4.10 6.82 10.68
C LEU A 22 3.24 7.23 9.49
N THR A 23 3.76 7.09 8.28
CA THR A 23 2.96 7.26 7.06
C THR A 23 2.53 5.90 6.52
N LEU A 24 1.22 5.66 6.48
CA LEU A 24 0.63 4.50 5.80
C LEU A 24 0.18 4.90 4.40
N HIS A 25 0.59 4.11 3.40
CA HIS A 25 0.12 4.24 2.02
C HIS A 25 -1.00 3.23 1.78
N ARG A 26 -2.12 3.69 1.24
CA ARG A 26 -3.29 2.84 0.95
C ARG A 26 -3.69 2.96 -0.52
N ILE A 27 -3.97 1.81 -1.13
CA ILE A 27 -4.67 1.71 -2.41
C ILE A 27 -6.12 1.34 -2.07
N PRO A 28 -7.07 2.29 -2.11
CA PRO A 28 -8.44 2.03 -1.76
C PRO A 28 -9.13 1.14 -2.80
N ASN A 29 -10.12 0.38 -2.34
CA ASN A 29 -11.11 -0.31 -3.16
C ASN A 29 -12.49 -0.02 -2.56
N ASP A 30 -13.50 0.16 -3.41
CA ASP A 30 -14.87 0.51 -3.05
C ASP A 30 -15.79 -0.72 -2.93
N ASN A 31 -15.27 -1.93 -3.18
CA ASN A 31 -16.06 -3.16 -3.19
C ASN A 31 -16.32 -3.76 -1.78
N GLY A 32 -15.98 -3.05 -0.70
CA GLY A 32 -16.18 -3.53 0.67
C GLY A 32 -15.26 -4.69 1.08
N SER A 33 -14.21 -4.98 0.32
CA SER A 33 -13.24 -6.04 0.68
C SER A 33 -12.53 -5.74 2.00
N LEU A 34 -12.16 -6.82 2.70
CA LEU A 34 -11.37 -6.71 3.92
C LEU A 34 -9.99 -6.08 3.63
N PRO A 35 -9.56 -5.08 4.42
CA PRO A 35 -8.25 -4.47 4.24
C PRO A 35 -7.11 -5.45 4.58
N VAL A 36 -6.05 -5.40 3.79
CA VAL A 36 -4.81 -6.18 4.01
C VAL A 36 -3.68 -5.23 4.39
N LEU A 37 -2.98 -5.52 5.48
CA LEU A 37 -1.79 -4.78 5.91
C LEU A 37 -0.52 -5.50 5.44
N LEU A 38 0.33 -4.80 4.69
CA LEU A 38 1.61 -5.32 4.22
C LEU A 38 2.77 -4.61 4.91
N GLN A 39 3.47 -5.31 5.80
CA GLN A 39 4.59 -4.77 6.57
C GLN A 39 5.92 -5.17 5.93
N HIS A 40 6.73 -4.18 5.55
CA HIS A 40 8.04 -4.41 4.95
C HIS A 40 9.05 -5.01 5.94
N GLY A 41 10.14 -5.55 5.39
CA GLY A 41 11.24 -6.13 6.17
C GLY A 41 12.25 -5.12 6.72
N LEU A 42 13.38 -5.64 7.21
CA LEU A 42 14.51 -4.85 7.70
C LEU A 42 15.14 -4.02 6.57
N LEU A 43 15.48 -2.76 6.84
CA LEU A 43 16.08 -1.80 5.89
C LEU A 43 15.26 -1.59 4.59
N SER A 44 13.93 -1.65 4.70
CA SER A 44 12.98 -1.57 3.58
C SER A 44 11.89 -0.52 3.83
N SER A 45 10.95 -0.38 2.91
CA SER A 45 9.80 0.53 3.01
C SER A 45 8.57 -0.05 2.28
N SER A 46 7.43 0.64 2.38
CA SER A 46 6.21 0.28 1.61
C SER A 46 6.40 0.27 0.08
N ALA A 47 7.47 0.87 -0.45
CA ALA A 47 7.73 0.89 -1.89
C ALA A 47 8.07 -0.50 -2.47
N ASP A 48 8.60 -1.41 -1.66
CA ASP A 48 9.03 -2.74 -2.11
C ASP A 48 7.87 -3.58 -2.63
N TRP A 49 6.67 -3.35 -2.12
CA TRP A 49 5.44 -3.99 -2.60
C TRP A 49 4.98 -3.49 -3.97
N LEU A 50 5.62 -2.45 -4.51
CA LEU A 50 5.22 -1.80 -5.76
C LEU A 50 6.38 -1.73 -6.77
N VAL A 51 7.61 -2.00 -6.36
CA VAL A 51 8.83 -1.74 -7.15
C VAL A 51 8.87 -2.49 -8.48
N LEU A 52 8.24 -3.67 -8.55
CA LEU A 52 8.17 -4.48 -9.77
C LEU A 52 7.09 -4.02 -10.77
N GLY A 53 6.22 -3.07 -10.39
CA GLY A 53 5.14 -2.56 -11.23
C GLY A 53 3.90 -3.47 -11.30
N LYS A 54 2.85 -2.99 -12.00
CA LYS A 54 1.55 -3.69 -12.11
C LYS A 54 1.72 -5.11 -12.68
N GLY A 55 1.09 -6.09 -12.04
CA GLY A 55 1.09 -7.50 -12.47
C GLY A 55 2.36 -8.29 -12.14
N LYS A 56 3.37 -7.68 -11.52
CA LYS A 56 4.62 -8.34 -11.08
C LYS A 56 4.95 -8.09 -9.61
N ALA A 57 4.58 -6.93 -9.09
CA ALA A 57 4.64 -6.66 -7.66
C ALA A 57 3.58 -7.53 -6.93
N LEU A 58 3.69 -7.68 -5.60
CA LEU A 58 2.92 -8.67 -4.84
C LEU A 58 1.43 -8.66 -5.25
N ARG A 59 0.92 -9.84 -5.62
CA ARG A 59 -0.33 -10.13 -6.36
C ARG A 59 -1.61 -9.44 -5.85
N THR A 60 -1.59 -8.88 -4.63
CA THR A 60 -2.72 -8.17 -4.01
C THR A 60 -3.29 -7.04 -4.87
N LEU A 61 -2.53 -6.44 -5.79
CA LEU A 61 -3.06 -5.40 -6.68
C LEU A 61 -3.88 -5.92 -7.86
N GLN A 62 -3.71 -7.18 -8.25
CA GLN A 62 -4.38 -7.75 -9.43
C GLN A 62 -5.84 -8.12 -9.14
N GLU A 63 -6.13 -8.53 -7.90
CA GLU A 63 -7.45 -9.02 -7.47
C GLU A 63 -8.41 -7.92 -7.02
N ILE A 64 -7.97 -6.66 -7.01
CA ILE A 64 -8.78 -5.47 -6.67
C ILE A 64 -9.47 -4.87 -7.91
N GLY A 65 -9.08 -5.29 -9.11
CA GLY A 65 -9.57 -4.75 -10.39
C GLY A 65 -10.57 -5.61 -11.15
N ASP A 66 -10.99 -6.74 -10.57
CA ASP A 66 -12.09 -7.61 -11.04
C ASP A 66 -13.26 -7.52 -10.02
#